data_AF-A0A1Y0N815-F1
#
_entry.id   AF-A0A1Y0N815-F1
#
_cell.length_a   1.000
_cell.length_b   1.000
_cell.length_c   1.000
_cell.angle_alpha   90.00
_cell.angle_beta   90.00
_cell.angle_gamma   90.00
#
_symmetry.space_group_name_H-M   'P 1'
#
loop_
_entity.id
_entity.type
_entity.pdbx_description
1 polymer ?
#
loop_
_entity_poly.entity_id
_entity_poly.type
_entity_poly.pdbx_seq_one_letter_code
_entity_poly.pdbx_strand_id
1 'polypeptide(L)'
;MAEGKVGRKEILTKELGLRICKMIEQMPDHRIPVTWENVSTLSKKRFGHGFNRQMLSQKTWDDRKLIAEAFSEAKNVQRRMRNDDAPKYKTSSRTVLQKRITDLELANMAMKEELEKVRSQQMSQLDAFLTTRLDLRKLLEDSMKDD
;
A
#
# COMPACT_ATOMS: atom_id res chain seq x y z
N MET A 1 -18.75 -47.42 27.40
CA MET A 1 -17.37 -47.17 27.87
C MET A 1 -16.45 -48.02 27.02
N ALA A 2 -15.66 -47.40 26.13
CA ALA A 2 -14.74 -48.12 25.27
C ALA A 2 -13.32 -47.92 25.82
N GLU A 3 -12.77 -48.99 26.39
CA GLU A 3 -11.38 -49.05 26.87
C GLU A 3 -10.43 -48.88 25.67
N GLY A 4 -9.79 -47.71 25.62
CA GLY A 4 -8.80 -47.38 24.60
C GLY A 4 -7.49 -48.10 24.86
N LYS A 5 -7.08 -48.93 23.89
CA LYS A 5 -5.71 -49.46 23.75
C LYS A 5 -4.68 -48.40 24.15
N VAL A 6 -3.71 -48.77 24.98
CA VAL A 6 -2.57 -47.93 25.39
C VAL A 6 -1.71 -47.59 24.17
N GLY A 7 -2.20 -46.64 23.39
CA GLY A 7 -1.60 -46.11 22.18
C GLY A 7 -0.86 -44.82 22.47
N ARG A 8 0.10 -44.50 21.60
CA ARG A 8 0.90 -43.27 21.55
C ARG A 8 0.11 -42.07 22.10
N LYS A 9 0.64 -41.39 23.12
CA LYS A 9 0.01 -40.21 23.75
C LYS A 9 -0.52 -39.27 22.67
N GLU A 10 -1.80 -38.96 22.75
CA GLU A 10 -2.46 -38.06 21.81
C GLU A 10 -1.79 -36.67 21.87
N ILE A 11 -1.15 -36.27 20.77
CA ILE A 11 -0.36 -35.04 20.71
C ILE A 11 -1.28 -33.81 20.65
N LEU A 12 -2.42 -33.91 19.93
CA LEU A 12 -3.40 -32.84 19.79
C LEU A 12 -4.59 -33.09 20.73
N THR A 13 -4.42 -32.74 22.00
CA THR A 13 -5.48 -32.80 23.02
C THR A 13 -6.50 -31.68 22.84
N LYS A 14 -7.70 -31.82 23.43
CA LYS A 14 -8.76 -30.79 23.38
C LYS A 14 -8.28 -29.44 23.94
N GLU A 15 -7.56 -29.45 25.06
CA GLU A 15 -6.99 -28.25 25.67
C GLU A 15 -5.97 -27.55 24.77
N LEU A 16 -5.13 -28.32 24.08
CA LEU A 16 -4.20 -27.76 23.10
C LEU A 16 -4.95 -27.21 21.88
N GLY A 17 -5.99 -27.91 21.42
CA GLY A 17 -6.87 -27.44 20.35
C GLY A 17 -7.52 -26.10 20.67
N LEU A 18 -8.04 -25.92 21.88
CA LEU A 18 -8.62 -24.64 22.33
C LEU A 18 -7.57 -23.52 22.39
N ARG A 19 -6.34 -23.82 22.81
CA ARG A 19 -5.22 -22.84 22.77
C ARG A 19 -4.84 -22.47 21.34
N ILE A 20 -4.90 -23.42 20.41
CA ILE A 20 -4.69 -23.18 18.98
C ILE A 20 -5.83 -22.32 18.42
N CYS A 21 -7.09 -22.56 18.78
CA CYS A 21 -8.22 -21.71 18.38
C CYS A 21 -8.01 -20.26 18.80
N LYS A 22 -7.70 -20.02 20.09
CA LYS A 22 -7.40 -18.66 20.60
C LYS A 22 -6.23 -18.01 19.85
N MET A 23 -5.20 -18.78 19.53
CA MET A 23 -4.07 -18.28 18.74
C MET A 23 -4.51 -17.87 17.32
N ILE A 24 -5.38 -18.66 16.67
CA ILE A 24 -5.90 -18.39 15.34
C ILE A 24 -6.80 -17.16 15.33
N GLU A 25 -7.68 -17.02 16.32
CA GLU A 25 -8.57 -15.87 16.51
C GLU A 25 -7.80 -14.55 16.61
N GLN A 26 -6.61 -14.57 17.23
CA GLN A 26 -5.75 -13.39 17.40
C GLN A 26 -4.90 -13.05 16.14
N MET A 27 -4.84 -13.93 15.14
CA MET A 27 -4.00 -13.69 13.96
C MET A 27 -4.38 -12.41 13.17
N PRO A 28 -5.68 -12.13 12.89
CA PRO A 28 -6.08 -10.92 12.18
C PRO A 28 -5.67 -9.63 12.90
N ASP A 29 -5.84 -9.59 14.22
CA ASP A 29 -5.49 -8.44 15.06
C ASP A 29 -3.98 -8.13 15.02
N HIS A 30 -3.16 -9.18 14.97
CA HIS A 30 -1.70 -9.07 14.83
C HIS A 30 -1.24 -8.88 13.38
N ARG A 31 -2.16 -8.67 12.44
CA ARG A 31 -1.89 -8.57 10.99
C ARG A 31 -1.14 -9.78 10.42
N ILE A 32 -1.26 -10.94 11.06
CA ILE A 32 -0.67 -12.19 10.60
C ILE A 32 -1.66 -12.82 9.59
N PRO A 33 -1.21 -13.20 8.39
CA PRO A 33 -2.09 -13.84 7.44
C PRO A 33 -2.66 -15.17 7.96
N VAL A 34 -3.98 -15.35 7.88
CA VAL A 34 -4.66 -16.57 8.32
C VAL A 34 -4.48 -17.66 7.26
N THR A 35 -3.33 -18.34 7.31
CA THR A 35 -2.98 -19.48 6.44
C THR A 35 -2.62 -20.70 7.28
N TRP A 36 -2.89 -21.91 6.77
CA TRP A 36 -2.57 -23.14 7.49
C TRP A 36 -1.07 -23.30 7.76
N GLU A 37 -0.23 -22.77 6.88
CA GLU A 37 1.23 -22.72 7.05
C GLU A 37 1.63 -21.83 8.24
N ASN A 38 1.01 -20.65 8.37
CA ASN A 38 1.24 -19.76 9.51
C ASN A 38 0.73 -20.37 10.81
N VAL A 39 -0.42 -21.05 10.77
CA VAL A 39 -0.95 -21.77 11.94
C VAL A 39 0.01 -22.87 12.38
N SER A 40 0.55 -23.65 11.43
CA SER A 40 1.51 -24.71 11.73
C SER A 40 2.82 -24.14 12.31
N THR A 41 3.36 -23.10 11.69
CA THR A 41 4.58 -22.42 12.12
C THR A 41 4.44 -21.81 13.51
N LEU A 42 3.34 -21.11 13.79
CA LEU A 42 3.07 -20.54 15.10
C LEU A 42 2.78 -21.59 16.16
N SER A 43 2.08 -22.67 15.80
CA SER A 43 1.88 -23.81 16.70
C SER A 43 3.21 -24.45 17.09
N LYS A 44 4.14 -24.63 16.12
CA LYS A 44 5.48 -25.13 16.39
C LYS A 44 6.26 -24.19 17.32
N LYS A 45 6.16 -22.88 17.08
CA LYS A 45 6.84 -21.87 17.89
C LYS A 45 6.30 -21.77 19.32
N ARG A 46 4.96 -21.84 19.50
CA ARG A 46 4.31 -21.67 20.83
C ARG A 46 4.21 -22.95 21.64
N PHE A 47 4.04 -24.10 20.97
CA PHE A 47 3.74 -25.38 21.63
C PHE A 47 4.78 -26.47 21.33
N GLY A 48 5.87 -26.14 20.64
CA GLY A 48 6.99 -27.05 20.37
C GLY A 48 6.71 -28.12 19.30
N HIS A 49 5.52 -28.14 18.70
CA HIS A 49 5.13 -29.16 17.73
C HIS A 49 4.48 -28.55 16.48
N GLY A 50 4.98 -28.95 15.30
CA GLY A 50 4.42 -28.56 14.01
C GLY A 50 3.31 -29.51 13.61
N PHE A 51 2.08 -28.99 13.51
CA PHE A 51 0.92 -29.77 13.13
C PHE A 51 0.66 -29.68 11.62
N ASN A 52 0.35 -30.81 10.98
CA ASN A 52 -0.09 -30.79 9.58
C ASN A 52 -1.52 -30.22 9.46
N ARG A 53 -1.80 -29.48 8.38
CA ARG A 53 -3.12 -28.97 8.01
C ARG A 53 -4.21 -30.03 8.14
N GLN A 54 -3.99 -31.23 7.61
CA GLN A 54 -5.02 -32.28 7.64
C GLN A 54 -5.41 -32.64 9.07
N MET A 55 -4.43 -32.69 9.97
CA MET A 55 -4.69 -32.98 11.37
C MET A 55 -5.43 -31.84 12.06
N LEU A 56 -5.05 -30.59 11.81
CA LEU A 56 -5.73 -29.42 12.38
C LEU A 56 -7.15 -29.24 11.84
N SER A 57 -7.39 -29.54 10.55
CA SER A 57 -8.66 -29.28 9.89
C SER A 57 -9.68 -30.41 10.05
N GLN A 58 -9.24 -31.66 10.20
CA GLN A 58 -10.13 -32.82 10.29
C GLN A 58 -10.40 -33.25 11.73
N LYS A 59 -9.60 -32.81 12.71
CA LYS A 59 -9.78 -33.19 14.10
C LYS A 59 -11.11 -32.69 14.65
N THR A 60 -11.87 -33.61 15.23
CA THR A 60 -13.16 -33.34 15.87
C THR A 60 -13.07 -33.57 17.38
N TRP A 61 -13.81 -32.74 18.11
CA TRP A 61 -14.16 -32.95 19.52
C TRP A 61 -15.65 -32.66 19.65
N ASP A 62 -16.39 -33.58 20.29
CA ASP A 62 -17.85 -33.47 20.45
C ASP A 62 -18.56 -33.17 19.11
N ASP A 63 -18.18 -33.91 18.06
CA ASP A 63 -18.65 -33.77 16.67
C ASP A 63 -18.40 -32.42 15.98
N ARG A 64 -17.62 -31.53 16.59
CA ARG A 64 -17.26 -30.21 16.04
C ARG A 64 -15.80 -30.12 15.63
N LYS A 65 -15.52 -29.39 14.56
CA LYS A 65 -14.16 -29.15 14.06
C LYS A 65 -13.66 -27.79 14.54
N LEU A 66 -13.48 -27.67 15.86
CA LEU A 66 -13.20 -26.41 16.55
C LEU A 66 -12.09 -25.57 15.88
N ILE A 67 -10.97 -26.20 15.50
CA ILE A 67 -9.84 -25.49 14.87
C ILE A 67 -10.17 -25.04 13.45
N ALA A 68 -10.93 -25.84 12.68
CA ALA A 68 -11.35 -25.48 11.33
C ALA A 68 -12.38 -24.33 11.35
N GLU A 69 -13.29 -24.35 12.33
CA GLU A 69 -14.27 -23.29 12.57
C GLU A 69 -13.56 -21.97 12.92
N ALA A 70 -12.68 -21.98 13.93
CA ALA A 70 -11.87 -20.82 14.30
C ALA A 70 -11.03 -20.29 13.12
N PHE A 71 -10.45 -21.18 12.29
CA PHE A 71 -9.73 -20.78 11.09
C PHE A 71 -10.62 -20.07 10.08
N SER A 72 -11.81 -20.60 9.81
CA SER A 72 -12.76 -20.00 8.87
C SER A 72 -13.27 -18.65 9.35
N GLU A 73 -13.52 -18.52 10.65
CA GLU A 73 -13.95 -17.28 11.28
C GLU A 73 -12.85 -16.22 11.22
N ALA A 74 -11.63 -16.55 11.65
CA ALA A 74 -10.49 -15.64 11.57
C ALA A 74 -10.20 -15.20 10.13
N LYS A 75 -10.37 -16.09 9.14
CA LYS A 75 -10.23 -15.75 7.72
C LYS A 75 -11.31 -14.79 7.23
N ASN A 76 -12.54 -14.94 7.71
CA ASN A 76 -13.63 -14.00 7.43
C ASN A 76 -13.35 -12.62 8.05
N VAL A 77 -12.86 -12.57 9.29
CA VAL A 77 -12.43 -11.33 9.95
C VAL A 77 -11.32 -10.66 9.16
N GLN A 78 -10.26 -11.40 8.79
CA GLN A 78 -9.16 -10.86 7.98
C GLN A 78 -9.64 -10.28 6.64
N ARG A 79 -10.61 -10.94 5.99
CA ARG A 79 -11.22 -10.43 4.75
C ARG A 79 -11.98 -9.13 4.97
N ARG A 80 -12.73 -9.01 6.07
CA ARG A 80 -13.45 -7.76 6.42
C ARG A 80 -12.47 -6.63 6.70
N MET A 81 -11.45 -6.87 7.52
CA MET A 81 -10.39 -5.89 7.80
C MET A 81 -9.73 -5.38 6.52
N ARG A 82 -9.40 -6.28 5.57
CA ARG A 82 -8.85 -5.88 4.27
C ARG A 82 -9.80 -4.99 3.47
N ASN A 83 -11.10 -5.24 3.53
CA ASN A 83 -12.11 -4.42 2.85
C ASN A 83 -12.28 -3.05 3.53
N ASP A 84 -12.11 -2.97 4.84
CA ASP A 84 -12.17 -1.71 5.60
C ASP A 84 -10.90 -0.87 5.42
N ASP A 85 -9.72 -1.51 5.36
CA ASP A 85 -8.43 -0.88 5.08
C ASP A 85 -8.27 -0.47 3.60
N ALA A 86 -9.03 -1.10 2.70
CA ALA A 86 -9.04 -0.69 1.31
C ALA A 86 -9.61 0.74 1.22
N PRO A 87 -8.88 1.71 0.65
CA PRO A 87 -9.37 3.09 0.58
C PRO A 87 -10.68 3.14 -0.20
N LYS A 88 -11.79 3.34 0.53
CA LYS A 88 -13.19 3.30 0.07
C LYS A 88 -13.48 4.18 -1.16
N TYR A 89 -12.57 5.08 -1.51
CA TYR A 89 -12.76 6.09 -2.55
C TYR A 89 -11.64 6.15 -3.59
N LYS A 90 -10.71 5.18 -3.66
CA LYS A 90 -9.61 5.21 -4.64
C LYS A 90 -10.10 5.25 -6.10
N THR A 91 -11.30 4.76 -6.36
CA THR A 91 -12.02 4.80 -7.64
C THR A 91 -13.22 5.75 -7.64
N SER A 92 -13.40 6.57 -6.60
CA SER A 92 -14.46 7.56 -6.60
C SER A 92 -14.19 8.58 -7.71
N SER A 93 -15.24 8.98 -8.42
CA SER A 93 -15.18 10.01 -9.47
C SER A 93 -14.46 11.27 -8.97
N ARG A 94 -14.66 11.63 -7.70
CA ARG A 94 -13.99 12.76 -7.04
C ARG A 94 -12.46 12.62 -6.99
N THR A 95 -11.93 11.47 -6.58
CA THR A 95 -10.49 11.25 -6.47
C THR A 95 -9.81 11.21 -7.84
N VAL A 96 -10.48 10.64 -8.85
CA VAL A 96 -10.03 10.67 -10.24
C VAL A 96 -10.01 12.10 -10.79
N LEU A 97 -11.06 12.88 -10.53
CA LEU A 97 -11.12 14.29 -10.92
C LEU A 97 -10.06 15.13 -10.21
N GLN A 98 -9.83 14.93 -8.91
CA GLN A 98 -8.78 15.62 -8.17
C GLN A 98 -7.40 15.35 -8.75
N LYS A 99 -7.08 14.09 -9.07
CA LYS A 99 -5.83 13.75 -9.74
C LYS A 99 -5.71 14.43 -11.12
N ARG A 100 -6.80 14.45 -11.90
CA ARG A 100 -6.78 15.10 -13.22
C ARG A 100 -6.60 16.61 -13.12
N ILE A 101 -7.19 17.24 -12.10
CA ILE A 101 -7.00 18.67 -11.81
C ILE A 101 -5.53 18.94 -11.50
N THR A 102 -4.91 18.17 -10.59
CA THR A 102 -3.50 18.37 -10.25
C THR A 102 -2.58 18.16 -11.45
N ASP A 103 -2.86 17.15 -12.28
CA ASP A 103 -2.07 16.90 -13.50
C ASP A 103 -2.17 18.07 -14.50
N LEU A 104 -3.37 18.66 -14.65
CA LEU A 104 -3.60 19.82 -15.52
C LEU A 104 -2.98 21.11 -14.96
N GLU A 105 -3.01 21.30 -13.64
CA GLU A 105 -2.36 22.44 -12.98
C GLU A 105 -0.85 22.42 -13.17
N LEU A 106 -0.22 21.25 -13.01
CA LEU A 106 1.21 21.06 -13.27
C LEU A 106 1.57 21.37 -14.73
N ALA A 107 0.79 20.86 -15.69
CA ALA A 107 1.01 21.14 -17.10
C ALA A 107 0.87 22.64 -17.42
N ASN A 108 -0.12 23.32 -16.85
CA ASN A 108 -0.31 24.76 -17.02
C ASN A 108 0.85 25.57 -16.43
N MET A 109 1.39 25.18 -15.28
CA MET A 109 2.56 25.85 -14.71
C MET A 109 3.79 25.68 -15.60
N ALA A 110 4.07 24.47 -16.07
CA ALA A 110 5.19 24.20 -16.98
C ALA A 110 5.07 25.00 -18.29
N MET A 111 3.89 25.04 -18.91
CA MET A 111 3.68 25.83 -20.13
C MET A 111 3.88 27.33 -19.90
N LYS A 112 3.47 27.86 -18.74
CA LYS A 112 3.70 29.27 -18.38
C LYS A 112 5.18 29.58 -18.22
N GLU A 113 5.94 28.68 -17.60
CA GLU A 113 7.41 28.83 -17.47
C GLU A 113 8.09 28.82 -18.84
N GLU A 114 7.69 27.92 -19.74
CA GLU A 114 8.20 27.90 -21.12
C GLU A 114 7.88 29.21 -21.87
N LEU A 115 6.67 29.72 -21.72
CA LEU A 115 6.24 30.99 -22.33
C LEU A 115 7.08 32.16 -21.85
N GLU A 116 7.35 32.24 -20.55
CA GLU A 116 8.17 33.31 -19.96
C GLU A 116 9.63 33.21 -20.41
N LYS A 117 10.15 32.00 -20.57
CA LYS A 117 11.48 31.77 -21.16
C LYS A 117 11.55 32.26 -22.60
N VAL A 118 10.55 31.98 -23.42
CA VAL A 118 10.52 32.48 -24.81
C VAL A 118 10.39 34.00 -24.84
N ARG A 119 9.54 34.58 -23.99
CA ARG A 119 9.36 36.03 -23.88
C ARG A 119 10.67 36.73 -23.51
N SER A 120 11.39 36.24 -22.51
CA SER A 120 12.68 36.79 -22.10
C SER A 120 13.74 36.71 -23.21
N GLN A 121 13.80 35.59 -23.94
CA GLN A 121 14.68 35.45 -25.10
C GLN A 121 14.36 36.47 -26.20
N GLN A 122 13.09 36.65 -26.55
CA GLN A 122 12.67 37.64 -27.54
C GLN A 122 12.98 39.07 -27.10
N MET A 123 12.78 39.39 -25.81
CA MET A 123 13.13 40.70 -25.27
C MET A 123 14.64 40.95 -25.35
N SER A 124 15.46 39.98 -24.96
CA SER A 124 16.92 40.09 -25.08
C SER A 124 17.38 40.26 -26.53
N GLN A 125 16.71 39.61 -27.49
CA GLN A 125 17.00 39.79 -28.91
C GLN A 125 16.64 41.19 -29.41
N LEU A 126 15.49 41.74 -28.97
CA LEU A 126 15.11 43.12 -29.28
C LEU A 126 16.08 44.13 -28.68
N ASP A 127 16.45 43.96 -27.41
CA ASP A 127 17.42 44.82 -26.73
C ASP A 127 18.79 44.77 -27.43
N ALA A 128 19.28 43.58 -27.78
CA ALA A 128 20.52 43.42 -28.54
C ALA A 128 20.44 44.08 -29.91
N PHE A 129 19.32 43.95 -30.63
CA PHE A 129 19.12 44.56 -31.94
C PHE A 129 19.14 46.10 -31.85
N LEU A 130 18.41 46.67 -30.89
CA LEU A 130 18.35 48.12 -30.69
C LEU A 130 19.71 48.69 -30.28
N THR A 131 20.42 48.03 -29.36
CA THR A 131 21.74 48.47 -28.90
C THR A 131 22.85 48.33 -29.94
N THR A 132 22.78 47.34 -30.85
CA THR A 132 23.81 47.13 -31.88
C THR A 132 23.59 47.95 -33.16
N ARG A 133 22.33 48.17 -33.60
CA ARG A 133 22.03 48.93 -34.83
C ARG A 133 21.79 50.42 -34.60
N LEU A 134 21.26 50.79 -33.44
CA LEU A 134 20.98 52.15 -33.02
C LEU A 134 21.74 52.41 -31.72
N ASP A 135 23.06 52.25 -31.76
CA ASP A 135 23.89 52.62 -30.61
C ASP A 135 23.76 54.13 -30.41
N LEU A 136 22.84 54.51 -29.52
CA LEU A 136 22.51 55.89 -29.20
C LEU A 136 23.77 56.66 -28.80
N ARG A 137 24.79 55.98 -28.27
CA ARG A 137 26.09 56.59 -27.95
C ARG A 137 26.83 57.04 -29.20
N LYS A 138 26.86 56.22 -30.26
CA LYS A 138 27.46 56.59 -31.55
C LYS A 138 26.66 57.68 -32.24
N LEU A 139 25.33 57.57 -32.24
CA LEU A 139 24.46 58.61 -32.83
C LEU A 139 24.57 59.95 -32.09
N LEU A 140 24.72 59.93 -30.76
CA LEU A 140 24.97 61.14 -29.96
C LEU A 140 26.37 61.71 -30.18
N GLU A 141 27.40 60.86 -30.22
CA GLU A 141 28.78 61.27 -30.54
C GLU A 141 28.89 61.89 -31.94
N ASP A 142 28.22 61.32 -32.93
CA ASP A 142 28.19 61.88 -34.29
C ASP A 142 27.43 63.22 -34.31
N SER A 143 26.30 63.34 -33.58
CA SER A 143 25.56 64.61 -33.50
C SER A 143 26.28 65.72 -32.73
N MET A 144 27.20 65.38 -31.81
CA MET A 144 27.99 66.35 -31.02
C MET A 144 29.34 66.69 -31.65
N LYS A 145 29.72 66.05 -32.77
CA LYS A 145 30.91 66.39 -33.56
C LYS A 145 30.63 67.40 -34.67
N ASP A 146 29.36 67.59 -35.03
CA ASP A 146 28.91 68.51 -36.09
C ASP A 146 28.59 69.94 -35.57
N ASP A 147 28.80 70.21 -34.27
CA ASP A 147 28.81 71.55 -33.63
C ASP A 147 30.26 72.00 -33.32
#